data_AF-A0A7S3SCE0-F1
#
_entry.id   AF-A0A7S3SCE0-F1
#
_cell.length_a   1.000
_cell.length_b   1.000
_cell.length_c   1.000
_cell.angle_alpha   90.00
_cell.angle_beta   90.00
_cell.angle_gamma   90.00
#
_symmetry.space_group_name_H-M   'P 1'
#
loop_
_entity.id
_entity.type
_entity.pdbx_description
1 polymer ?
#
loop_
_entity_poly.entity_id
_entity_poly.type
_entity_poly.pdbx_seq_one_letter_code
_entity_poly.pdbx_strand_id
1 'polypeptide(L)'
;LLLERRWDQLEFHLAMGIHLCLSPIPWIGCSMGRMVSPEGRCFTFNASANGYLRGEGTSGMFLQHGTEEESAIAVYRASQSGQDGRSASLTAPNGPAQEFIIKNAIHEAQMTSAESTTWDCHGTGTSLG
;
A
#
# COMPACT_ATOMS: atom_id res chain seq x y z
N LEU A 1 -4.24 16.84 -16.55
CA LEU A 1 -3.42 18.01 -16.14
C LEU A 1 -2.48 17.72 -14.97
N LEU A 2 -2.89 17.10 -13.85
CA LEU A 2 -1.93 16.65 -12.81
C LEU A 2 -1.24 15.31 -13.11
N LEU A 3 -1.93 14.38 -13.79
CA LEU A 3 -1.44 13.02 -14.07
C LEU A 3 -0.36 12.93 -15.18
N GLU A 4 -0.18 13.99 -15.98
CA GLU A 4 0.83 14.05 -17.05
C GLU A 4 2.07 14.86 -16.65
N ARG A 5 2.09 15.33 -15.39
CA ARG A 5 3.15 16.21 -14.91
C ARG A 5 4.40 15.38 -14.65
N ARG A 6 5.41 15.52 -15.50
CA ARG A 6 6.76 15.07 -15.19
C ARG A 6 7.38 16.07 -14.23
N TRP A 7 7.72 15.60 -13.03
CA TRP A 7 8.48 16.39 -12.07
C TRP A 7 9.95 16.39 -12.51
N ASP A 8 10.64 17.50 -12.25
CA ASP A 8 12.08 17.56 -12.49
C ASP A 8 12.77 16.47 -11.64
N GLN A 9 13.75 15.80 -12.24
CA GLN A 9 14.52 14.79 -11.53
C GLN A 9 15.38 15.47 -10.46
N LEU A 10 15.13 15.12 -9.19
CA LEU A 10 16.00 15.48 -8.09
C LEU A 10 17.16 14.49 -8.01
N GLU A 11 18.31 14.97 -7.55
CA GLU A 11 19.49 14.15 -7.26
C GLU A 11 19.15 13.01 -6.27
N PHE A 12 18.32 13.33 -5.27
CA PHE A 12 17.79 12.36 -4.32
C PHE A 12 16.41 12.76 -3.79
N HIS A 13 15.73 11.80 -3.18
CA HIS A 13 14.46 11.95 -2.49
C HIS A 13 14.53 11.25 -1.13
N LEU A 14 13.84 11.83 -0.15
CA LEU A 14 13.57 11.18 1.14
C LEU A 14 12.06 10.95 1.24
N ALA A 15 11.66 9.69 1.33
CA ALA A 15 10.27 9.32 1.56
C ALA A 15 10.14 8.71 2.95
N MET A 16 9.17 9.17 3.74
CA MET A 16 8.98 8.75 5.12
C MET A 16 7.49 8.59 5.44
N GLY A 17 7.20 7.73 6.41
CA GLY A 17 5.86 7.54 6.95
C GLY A 17 5.91 7.27 8.44
N ILE A 18 4.97 7.86 9.18
CA ILE A 18 4.82 7.67 10.62
C ILE A 18 3.35 7.45 10.96
N HIS A 19 3.08 6.51 11.85
CA HIS A 19 1.76 6.30 12.43
C HIS A 19 1.88 6.02 13.93
N LEU A 20 1.20 6.83 14.73
CA LEU A 20 1.15 6.73 16.19
C LEU A 20 -0.31 6.72 16.66
N CYS A 21 -0.60 5.93 17.68
CA CYS A 21 -1.90 5.77 18.32
C CYS A 21 -1.97 6.60 19.60
N LEU A 22 -1.84 7.92 19.46
CA LEU A 22 -1.74 8.87 20.59
C LEU A 22 -3.09 9.19 21.27
N SER A 23 -4.20 8.66 20.76
CA SER A 23 -5.54 8.92 21.27
C SER A 23 -6.43 7.69 21.05
N PRO A 24 -7.39 7.42 21.95
CA PRO A 24 -8.36 6.35 21.77
C PRO A 24 -9.41 6.66 20.68
N ILE A 25 -9.57 7.93 20.28
CA ILE A 25 -10.66 8.34 19.37
C ILE A 25 -10.65 7.57 18.04
N PRO A 26 -9.52 7.46 17.31
CA PRO A 26 -9.49 6.67 16.07
C PRO A 26 -9.78 5.19 16.30
N TRP A 27 -9.39 4.65 17.47
CA TRP A 27 -9.66 3.25 17.84
C TRP A 27 -11.16 3.02 18.03
N ILE A 28 -11.84 3.92 18.75
CA ILE A 28 -13.30 3.90 18.94
C ILE A 28 -14.01 4.02 17.59
N GLY A 29 -13.58 4.97 16.74
CA GLY A 29 -14.15 5.17 15.40
C GLY A 29 -14.05 3.92 14.52
N CYS A 30 -12.87 3.30 14.42
CA CYS A 30 -12.68 2.08 13.64
C CYS A 30 -13.46 0.88 14.21
N SER A 31 -13.62 0.81 15.53
CA SER A 31 -14.44 -0.22 16.18
C SER A 31 -15.93 -0.06 15.87
N MET A 32 -16.46 1.17 15.94
CA MET A 32 -17.85 1.46 15.55
C MET A 32 -18.08 1.14 14.07
N GLY A 33 -17.07 1.38 13.22
CA GLY A 33 -17.07 0.98 11.81
C GLY A 33 -16.84 -0.51 11.56
N ARG A 34 -16.68 -1.34 12.59
CA ARG A 34 -16.39 -2.78 12.51
C ARG A 34 -15.16 -3.13 11.67
N MET A 35 -14.14 -2.25 11.69
CA MET A 35 -12.91 -2.47 10.92
C MET A 35 -11.84 -3.22 11.72
N VAL A 36 -11.90 -3.16 13.05
CA VAL A 36 -10.90 -3.74 13.95
C VAL A 36 -11.31 -5.16 14.38
N SER A 37 -10.36 -6.10 14.36
CA SER A 37 -10.53 -7.46 14.88
C SER A 37 -10.61 -7.45 16.42
N PRO A 38 -11.64 -8.07 17.03
CA PRO A 38 -11.73 -8.24 18.48
C PRO A 38 -10.58 -9.06 19.11
N GLU A 39 -9.94 -9.92 18.33
CA GLU A 39 -8.82 -10.78 18.76
C GLU A 39 -7.46 -10.07 18.67
N GLY A 40 -7.45 -8.82 18.19
CA GLY A 40 -6.26 -7.98 18.20
C GLY A 40 -5.15 -8.45 17.26
N ARG A 41 -5.50 -8.96 16.07
CA ARG A 41 -4.52 -9.28 15.01
C ARG A 41 -5.15 -9.27 13.63
N CYS A 42 -4.33 -9.07 12.60
CA CYS A 42 -4.73 -9.31 11.22
C CYS A 42 -4.65 -10.82 10.92
N PHE A 43 -5.78 -11.43 10.54
CA PHE A 43 -5.81 -12.83 10.08
C PHE A 43 -5.79 -12.91 8.55
N THR A 44 -4.76 -12.32 7.95
CA THR A 44 -4.60 -12.23 6.49
C THR A 44 -4.70 -13.61 5.82
N PHE A 45 -5.58 -13.72 4.82
CA PHE A 45 -5.88 -14.96 4.07
C PHE A 45 -6.44 -16.12 4.90
N ASN A 46 -6.84 -15.89 6.14
CA ASN A 46 -7.48 -16.90 6.98
C ASN A 46 -9.00 -16.86 6.80
N ALA A 47 -9.67 -18.02 6.87
CA ALA A 47 -11.13 -18.09 6.83
C ALA A 47 -11.81 -17.35 8.00
N SER A 48 -11.10 -17.15 9.11
CA SER A 48 -11.56 -16.41 10.28
C SER A 48 -11.21 -14.91 10.24
N ALA A 49 -10.81 -14.38 9.08
CA ALA A 49 -10.56 -12.95 8.86
C ALA A 49 -11.77 -12.09 9.25
N ASN A 50 -11.60 -11.22 10.25
CA ASN A 50 -12.69 -10.46 10.84
C ASN A 50 -12.33 -8.99 11.17
N GLY A 51 -11.25 -8.48 10.58
CA GLY A 51 -10.78 -7.12 10.80
C GLY A 51 -9.26 -7.05 10.92
N TYR A 52 -8.74 -5.83 11.01
CA TYR A 52 -7.31 -5.57 11.20
C TYR A 52 -7.01 -5.16 12.65
N LEU A 53 -5.73 -5.04 13.01
CA LEU A 53 -5.32 -4.35 14.24
C LEU A 53 -4.55 -3.06 13.91
N ARG A 54 -4.82 -1.98 14.64
CA ARG A 54 -4.02 -0.75 14.56
C ARG A 54 -2.64 -0.98 15.16
N GLY A 55 -1.59 -0.80 14.36
CA GLY A 55 -0.19 -0.80 14.80
C GLY A 55 0.42 0.61 14.82
N GLU A 56 1.58 0.74 15.45
CA GLU A 56 2.40 1.96 15.40
C GLU A 56 3.70 1.67 14.66
N GLY A 57 4.29 2.69 14.05
CA GLY A 57 5.55 2.54 13.34
C GLY A 57 6.03 3.81 12.67
N THR A 58 7.31 3.83 12.36
CA THR A 58 7.94 4.83 11.51
C THR A 58 8.82 4.13 10.49
N SER A 59 8.94 4.71 9.30
CA SER A 59 9.76 4.19 8.22
C SER A 59 10.29 5.34 7.37
N GLY A 60 11.41 5.10 6.72
CA GLY A 60 12.01 6.04 5.78
C GLY A 60 12.85 5.31 4.75
N MET A 61 12.90 5.86 3.54
CA MET A 61 13.78 5.42 2.47
C MET A 61 14.45 6.64 1.84
N PHE A 62 15.74 6.50 1.58
CA PHE A 62 16.52 7.42 0.77
C PHE A 62 16.60 6.85 -0.64
N LEU A 63 16.20 7.63 -1.62
CA LEU A 63 16.20 7.25 -3.03
C LEU A 63 17.15 8.20 -3.76
N GLN A 64 18.16 7.65 -4.42
CA GLN A 64 19.07 8.43 -5.26
C GLN A 64 18.80 8.11 -6.72
N HIS A 65 18.83 9.13 -7.58
CA HIS A 65 18.76 8.89 -9.02
C HIS A 65 20.13 8.41 -9.51
N GLY A 66 20.21 7.22 -10.09
CA GLY A 66 21.46 6.64 -10.56
C GLY A 66 21.28 5.27 -11.21
N THR A 67 22.39 4.72 -11.71
CA THR A 67 22.48 3.32 -12.09
C THR A 67 22.61 2.45 -10.85
N GLU A 68 22.33 1.16 -10.96
CA GLU A 68 22.52 0.17 -9.90
C GLU A 68 23.95 0.27 -9.31
N GLU A 69 24.06 0.82 -8.11
CA GLU A 69 25.31 0.91 -7.36
C GLU A 69 25.40 -0.28 -6.39
N GLU A 70 26.62 -0.76 -6.12
CA GLU A 70 26.87 -1.92 -5.24
C GLU A 70 26.35 -1.72 -3.80
N SER A 71 26.07 -0.47 -3.40
CA SER A 71 25.51 -0.12 -2.10
C SER A 71 23.97 -0.12 -2.04
N ALA A 72 23.28 -0.23 -3.18
CA ALA A 72 21.83 -0.16 -3.24
C ALA A 72 21.19 -1.45 -2.68
N ILE A 73 20.23 -1.28 -1.76
CA ILE A 73 19.49 -2.40 -1.16
C ILE A 73 18.48 -3.00 -2.16
N ALA A 74 17.90 -2.13 -3.00
CA ALA A 74 16.94 -2.51 -4.04
C ALA A 74 16.84 -1.40 -5.11
N VAL A 75 16.34 -1.76 -6.29
CA VAL A 75 16.02 -0.81 -7.37
C VAL A 75 14.53 -0.50 -7.38
N TYR A 76 14.17 0.77 -7.24
CA TYR A 76 12.78 1.23 -7.37
C TYR A 76 12.45 1.48 -8.85
N ARG A 77 11.65 0.58 -9.44
CA ARG A 77 11.40 0.56 -10.89
C ARG A 77 10.23 1.46 -11.31
N ALA A 78 9.12 1.39 -10.59
CA ALA A 78 7.92 2.18 -10.86
C ALA A 78 6.99 2.17 -9.64
N SER A 79 6.04 3.10 -9.59
CA SER A 79 4.85 2.97 -8.76
C SER A 79 3.64 3.57 -9.46
N GLN A 80 2.47 3.07 -9.09
CA GLN A 80 1.19 3.59 -9.57
C GLN A 80 0.29 3.89 -8.37
N SER A 81 -0.48 4.95 -8.50
CA SER A 81 -1.52 5.32 -7.54
C SER A 81 -2.83 5.54 -8.27
N GLY A 82 -3.94 5.23 -7.61
CA GLY A 82 -5.27 5.38 -8.18
C GLY A 82 -6.34 5.35 -7.10
N GLN A 83 -7.60 5.34 -7.52
CA GLN A 83 -8.76 5.38 -6.64
C GLN A 83 -9.83 4.42 -7.15
N ASP A 84 -10.56 3.81 -6.23
CA ASP A 84 -11.55 2.74 -6.50
C ASP A 84 -12.74 3.17 -7.37
N GLY A 85 -12.94 4.47 -7.56
CA GLY A 85 -14.07 5.04 -8.27
C GLY A 85 -15.40 4.70 -7.59
N ARG A 86 -16.39 4.33 -8.41
CA ARG A 86 -17.70 3.87 -7.92
C ARG A 86 -17.58 2.43 -7.42
N SER A 87 -17.71 2.23 -6.10
CA SER A 87 -17.74 0.93 -5.43
C SER A 87 -19.08 0.71 -4.69
N ALA A 88 -19.25 -0.44 -4.05
CA ALA A 88 -20.46 -0.80 -3.30
C ALA A 88 -20.72 0.12 -2.08
N SER A 89 -19.67 0.70 -1.52
CA SER A 89 -19.71 1.76 -0.51
C SER A 89 -18.43 2.59 -0.60
N LEU A 90 -18.35 3.68 0.17
CA LEU A 90 -17.16 4.53 0.21
C LEU A 90 -15.90 3.77 0.68
N THR A 91 -16.05 2.74 1.50
CA THR A 91 -14.95 1.98 2.10
C THR A 91 -14.81 0.57 1.54
N ALA A 92 -15.69 0.16 0.62
CA ALA A 92 -15.62 -1.16 0.00
C ALA A 92 -14.51 -1.18 -1.06
N PRO A 93 -13.52 -2.09 -0.97
CA PRO A 93 -12.45 -2.19 -1.95
C PRO A 93 -12.98 -2.57 -3.33
N ASN A 94 -12.30 -2.12 -4.38
CA ASN A 94 -12.64 -2.45 -5.77
C ASN A 94 -11.54 -3.31 -6.44
N GLY A 95 -11.79 -4.62 -6.56
CA GLY A 95 -10.85 -5.58 -7.16
C GLY A 95 -10.39 -5.21 -8.58
N PRO A 96 -11.31 -4.94 -9.54
CA PRO A 96 -10.93 -4.48 -10.87
C PRO A 96 -10.06 -3.21 -10.90
N ALA A 97 -10.32 -2.25 -10.00
CA ALA A 97 -9.49 -1.04 -9.90
C ALA A 97 -8.07 -1.37 -9.40
N GLN A 98 -7.95 -2.25 -8.41
CA GLN A 98 -6.66 -2.73 -7.92
C GLN A 98 -5.89 -3.51 -9.00
N GLU A 99 -6.56 -4.42 -9.72
CA GLU A 99 -5.96 -5.18 -10.82
C GLU A 99 -5.42 -4.26 -11.91
N PHE A 100 -6.17 -3.21 -12.27
CA PHE A 100 -5.75 -2.21 -13.23
C PHE A 100 -4.48 -1.47 -12.79
N ILE A 101 -4.43 -1.00 -11.53
CA ILE A 101 -3.25 -0.31 -10.99
C ILE A 101 -2.03 -1.23 -10.95
N ILE A 102 -2.20 -2.48 -10.53
CA ILE A 102 -1.12 -3.48 -10.47
C ILE A 102 -0.57 -3.75 -11.89
N LYS A 103 -1.44 -3.96 -12.88
CA LYS A 103 -1.02 -4.18 -14.28
C LYS A 103 -0.26 -2.99 -14.83
N ASN A 104 -0.70 -1.76 -14.54
CA ASN A 104 0.00 -0.56 -14.99
C ASN A 104 1.36 -0.41 -14.31
N ALA A 105 1.48 -0.73 -13.02
CA ALA A 105 2.76 -0.66 -12.30
C ALA A 105 3.78 -1.66 -12.88
N ILE A 106 3.35 -2.89 -13.18
CA ILE A 106 4.20 -3.91 -13.83
C ILE A 106 4.62 -3.45 -15.23
N HIS A 107 3.69 -2.89 -16.01
CA HIS A 107 3.97 -2.38 -17.34
C HIS A 107 4.97 -1.20 -17.31
N GLU A 108 4.78 -0.23 -16.40
CA GLU A 108 5.71 0.90 -16.24
C GLU A 108 7.07 0.47 -15.73
N ALA A 109 7.14 -0.54 -14.86
CA ALA A 109 8.39 -1.15 -14.43
C ALA A 109 9.14 -1.89 -15.57
N GLN A 110 8.50 -2.06 -16.73
CA GLN A 110 8.99 -2.83 -17.88
C GLN A 110 9.32 -4.27 -17.50
N MET A 111 8.42 -4.90 -16.74
CA MET A 111 8.53 -6.28 -16.27
C MET A 111 7.32 -7.11 -16.68
N THR A 112 7.43 -8.42 -16.53
CA THR A 112 6.34 -9.38 -16.57
C THR A 112 6.02 -9.84 -15.15
N SER A 113 4.77 -10.26 -14.91
CA SER A 113 4.36 -10.77 -13.58
C SER A 113 5.15 -12.02 -13.15
N ALA A 114 5.66 -12.80 -14.11
CA ALA A 114 6.44 -14.01 -13.85
C ALA A 114 7.86 -13.74 -13.34
N GLU A 115 8.39 -12.53 -13.52
CA GLU A 115 9.69 -12.12 -12.98
C GLU A 115 9.62 -11.83 -11.47
N SER A 116 8.43 -11.61 -10.93
CA SER A 116 8.26 -11.40 -9.49
C SER A 116 8.22 -12.73 -8.74
N THR A 117 9.13 -12.90 -7.78
CA THR A 117 9.19 -14.09 -6.92
C THR A 117 8.44 -13.91 -5.61
N THR A 118 8.07 -12.67 -5.26
CA THR A 118 7.43 -12.33 -4.00
C THR A 118 6.43 -11.20 -4.18
N TRP A 119 5.36 -11.23 -3.37
CA TRP A 119 4.34 -10.21 -3.35
C TRP A 119 4.03 -9.86 -1.90
N ASP A 120 4.13 -8.58 -1.58
CA ASP A 120 3.60 -8.06 -0.32
C ASP A 120 2.20 -7.49 -0.57
N CYS A 121 1.24 -7.86 0.27
CA CYS A 121 -0.17 -7.54 0.08
C CYS A 121 -0.63 -6.57 1.16
N HIS A 122 -1.62 -5.72 0.85
CA HIS A 122 -2.21 -4.84 1.87
C HIS A 122 -2.77 -5.65 3.06
N GLY A 123 -3.44 -6.76 2.77
CA GLY A 123 -3.53 -7.90 3.69
C GLY A 123 -4.11 -7.60 5.07
N THR A 124 -5.17 -6.79 5.15
CA THR A 124 -5.73 -6.32 6.43
C THR A 124 -6.45 -7.42 7.24
N GLY A 125 -6.66 -8.61 6.68
CA GLY A 125 -7.33 -9.70 7.39
C GLY A 125 -8.85 -9.47 7.55
N THR A 126 -9.47 -8.87 6.53
CA THR A 126 -10.92 -8.72 6.44
C THR A 126 -11.54 -9.80 5.55
N SER A 127 -12.85 -10.03 5.65
CA SER A 127 -13.54 -11.00 4.81
C SER A 127 -13.84 -10.51 3.38
N LEU A 128 -13.88 -9.19 3.17
CA LEU A 128 -14.23 -8.58 1.88
C LEU A 128 -12.99 -8.21 1.05
N GLY A 129 -11.97 -7.65 1.70
CA GLY A 129 -10.73 -7.19 1.06
C GLY A 129 -9.56 -8.13 1.24
#